data_AF-A0ABD1VS14-F1
#
_entry.id   AF-A0ABD1VS14-F1
#
_cell.length_a   1.000
_cell.length_b   1.000
_cell.length_c   1.000
_cell.angle_alpha   90.00
_cell.angle_beta   90.00
_cell.angle_gamma   90.00
#
_symmetry.space_group_name_H-M   'P 1'
#
loop_
_entity.id
_entity.type
_entity.pdbx_description
1 polymer ?
#
loop_
_entity_poly.entity_id
_entity_poly.type
_entity_poly.pdbx_seq_one_letter_code
_entity_poly.pdbx_strand_id
1 'polypeptide(L)'
;MAKMVVSRRELLERWAAIEEEDEDDASSSHPVKRRRFRQLKEKWFSDAFNLLIYLPKENHIWCGYWDLMGPLLETFYNYFKDERTDSPLKLLWNRISKEMRSCAQCIHQHHQAQEMYGTEYEWSSIGPLLGVLHTLDEERISQHLQDLNARIARGEYDPTSHYGEVASVMFEVLSFPILLDDQSLQYPGVYALLFLKSRRTRSIGFRLAGHMGKLRGSTDLDPLQHLLKKCICILESESMQSSKETSRPRVQLDRIAVWLGMKALLGFLEPPAFEEGILDRYPIFLSIVLNHISDDSLEFSHAVNCLRLLFEKLGCKLWLRATLSPSVMRNTLLGQCFHTRNEKSHKEIFDLFSPFLQSLEALQDGEHEKQRRHFLYFLLHQVTVSSNFSMLMRKRACQIALLIVLRGYKMNPPCPPTECAHMWGPSLVSSLKDLTLHSSLRQPALDLIQTIIVS
;
A
#
# COMPACT_ATOMS: atom_id res chain seq x y z
N MET A 1 -50.10 31.91 4.27
CA MET A 1 -49.38 32.62 3.19
C MET A 1 -48.71 31.58 2.32
N ALA A 2 -49.08 31.50 1.04
CA ALA A 2 -48.45 30.58 0.10
C ALA A 2 -46.96 30.95 -0.05
N LYS A 3 -46.05 30.11 0.46
CA LYS A 3 -44.61 30.25 0.17
C LYS A 3 -44.47 30.12 -1.34
N MET A 4 -44.08 31.19 -2.03
CA MET A 4 -43.66 31.09 -3.43
C MET A 4 -42.58 30.03 -3.52
N VAL A 5 -42.86 28.94 -4.23
CA VAL A 5 -41.87 27.89 -4.48
C VAL A 5 -40.93 28.43 -5.54
N VAL A 6 -39.82 29.02 -5.10
CA VAL A 6 -38.74 29.46 -5.98
C VAL A 6 -38.22 28.24 -6.73
N SER A 7 -38.17 28.32 -8.05
CA SER A 7 -37.74 27.18 -8.88
C SER A 7 -36.22 27.05 -8.92
N ARG A 8 -35.70 25.85 -9.18
CA ARG A 8 -34.25 25.63 -9.41
C ARG A 8 -33.71 26.58 -10.47
N ARG A 9 -34.41 26.71 -11.61
CA ARG A 9 -33.97 27.58 -12.72
C ARG A 9 -33.83 29.03 -12.28
N GLU A 10 -34.82 29.53 -11.54
CA GLU A 10 -34.80 30.90 -11.02
C GLU A 10 -33.64 31.14 -10.04
N LEU A 11 -33.28 30.15 -9.21
CA LEU A 11 -32.10 30.26 -8.36
C LEU A 11 -30.81 30.28 -9.17
N LEU A 12 -30.67 29.46 -10.21
CA LEU A 12 -29.48 29.47 -11.06
C LEU A 12 -29.30 30.79 -11.80
N GLU A 13 -30.38 31.33 -12.37
CA GLU A 13 -30.37 32.65 -13.03
C GLU A 13 -29.96 33.75 -12.06
N ARG A 14 -30.47 33.70 -10.81
CA ARG A 14 -30.07 34.64 -9.76
C ARG A 14 -28.62 34.47 -9.30
N TRP A 15 -28.09 33.25 -9.31
CA TRP A 15 -26.70 32.99 -8.94
C TRP A 15 -25.73 33.52 -10.00
N ALA A 16 -26.01 33.24 -11.28
CA ALA A 16 -25.21 33.78 -12.39
C ALA A 16 -25.14 35.32 -12.37
N ALA A 17 -26.26 35.98 -12.09
CA ALA A 17 -26.29 37.45 -11.94
C ALA A 17 -25.47 37.95 -10.72
N ILE A 18 -25.33 37.15 -9.66
CA ILE A 18 -24.48 37.48 -8.51
C ILE A 18 -23.01 37.30 -8.89
N GLU A 19 -22.65 36.23 -9.61
CA GLU A 19 -21.28 36.00 -10.07
C GLU A 19 -20.80 37.10 -11.03
N GLU A 20 -21.65 37.53 -11.98
CA GLU A 20 -21.37 38.66 -12.86
C GLU A 20 -21.16 39.98 -12.08
N GLU A 21 -21.95 40.23 -11.01
CA GLU A 21 -21.76 41.39 -10.13
C GLU A 21 -20.45 41.31 -9.30
N ASP A 22 -19.92 40.12 -9.01
CA ASP A 22 -18.68 39.91 -8.23
C ASP A 22 -17.42 40.16 -9.07
N GLU A 23 -17.41 39.73 -10.34
CA GLU A 23 -16.31 39.99 -11.28
C GLU A 23 -16.12 41.48 -11.59
N ASP A 24 -17.22 42.25 -11.65
CA ASP A 24 -17.21 43.70 -11.91
C ASP A 24 -16.76 44.53 -10.68
N ASP A 25 -16.95 44.04 -9.44
CA ASP A 25 -16.69 44.80 -8.20
C ASP A 25 -15.24 44.70 -7.70
N ALA A 26 -14.38 43.87 -8.31
CA ALA A 26 -12.94 43.81 -8.02
C ALA A 26 -12.21 45.17 -8.22
N SER A 27 -12.87 46.13 -8.87
CA SER A 27 -12.37 47.48 -9.17
C SER A 27 -13.12 48.64 -8.47
N SER A 28 -14.20 48.38 -7.71
CA SER A 28 -15.15 49.41 -7.26
C SER A 28 -15.42 49.36 -5.74
N SER A 29 -14.90 50.32 -4.97
CA SER A 29 -15.01 50.36 -3.50
C SER A 29 -16.30 50.98 -2.96
N HIS A 30 -17.41 50.94 -3.72
CA HIS A 30 -18.63 51.68 -3.33
C HIS A 30 -19.46 50.93 -2.26
N PRO A 31 -19.66 51.48 -1.04
CA PRO A 31 -20.26 50.77 0.09
C PRO A 31 -21.73 50.35 -0.12
N VAL A 32 -22.46 51.02 -1.02
CA VAL A 32 -23.86 50.71 -1.36
C VAL A 32 -23.96 49.45 -2.23
N LYS A 33 -23.04 49.28 -3.19
CA LYS A 33 -22.98 48.08 -4.05
C LYS A 33 -22.68 46.84 -3.23
N ARG A 34 -21.67 46.91 -2.35
CA ARG A 34 -21.31 45.83 -1.42
C ARG A 34 -22.42 45.45 -0.43
N ARG A 35 -23.30 46.39 -0.07
CA ARG A 35 -24.49 46.09 0.77
C ARG A 35 -25.57 45.37 -0.04
N ARG A 36 -25.82 45.84 -1.26
CA ARG A 36 -26.79 45.21 -2.17
C ARG A 36 -26.37 43.79 -2.54
N PHE A 37 -25.10 43.59 -2.89
CA PHE A 37 -24.52 42.28 -3.18
C PHE A 37 -24.73 41.28 -2.03
N ARG A 38 -24.38 41.69 -0.80
CA ARG A 38 -24.64 40.87 0.39
C ARG A 38 -26.11 40.51 0.58
N GLN A 39 -27.03 41.45 0.37
CA GLN A 39 -28.46 41.18 0.48
C GLN A 39 -28.97 40.21 -0.58
N LEU A 40 -28.47 40.30 -1.82
CA LEU A 40 -28.82 39.37 -2.89
C LEU A 40 -28.32 37.97 -2.57
N LYS A 41 -27.08 37.85 -2.09
CA LYS A 41 -26.43 36.60 -1.69
C LYS A 41 -27.13 35.95 -0.50
N GLU A 42 -27.44 36.71 0.56
CA GLU A 42 -28.19 36.22 1.72
C GLU A 42 -29.58 35.71 1.33
N LYS A 43 -30.30 36.45 0.48
CA LYS A 43 -31.62 36.04 -0.01
C LYS A 43 -31.52 34.77 -0.86
N TRP A 44 -30.50 34.68 -1.71
CA TRP A 44 -30.25 33.48 -2.52
C TRP A 44 -29.99 32.26 -1.66
N PHE A 45 -29.08 32.36 -0.69
CA PHE A 45 -28.77 31.26 0.23
C PHE A 45 -30.01 30.80 1.01
N SER A 46 -30.81 31.74 1.53
CA SER A 46 -32.06 31.42 2.23
C SER A 46 -33.04 30.65 1.33
N ASP A 47 -33.25 31.11 0.10
CA ASP A 47 -34.20 30.48 -0.83
C ASP A 47 -33.70 29.10 -1.31
N ALA A 48 -32.41 28.98 -1.64
CA ALA A 48 -31.77 27.74 -2.02
C ALA A 48 -31.81 26.71 -0.89
N PHE A 49 -31.50 27.15 0.34
CA PHE A 49 -31.57 26.32 1.53
C PHE A 49 -32.97 25.75 1.76
N ASN A 50 -33.99 26.61 1.70
CA ASN A 50 -35.38 26.18 1.84
C ASN A 50 -35.76 25.17 0.76
N LEU A 51 -35.36 25.42 -0.49
CA LEU A 51 -35.63 24.47 -1.59
C LEU A 51 -35.01 23.11 -1.28
N LEU A 52 -33.70 23.06 -0.99
CA LEU A 52 -32.97 21.80 -0.79
C LEU A 52 -33.46 21.01 0.43
N ILE A 53 -33.77 21.65 1.55
CA ILE A 53 -34.27 20.95 2.74
C ILE A 53 -35.63 20.30 2.52
N TYR A 54 -36.52 20.94 1.75
CA TYR A 54 -37.88 20.44 1.53
C TYR A 54 -38.01 19.50 0.32
N LEU A 55 -36.91 19.21 -0.40
CA LEU A 55 -36.93 18.22 -1.47
C LEU A 55 -37.38 16.84 -0.93
N PRO A 56 -38.11 16.04 -1.73
CA PRO A 56 -38.41 14.64 -1.41
C PRO A 56 -37.13 13.86 -1.10
N LYS A 57 -37.21 12.83 -0.24
CA LYS A 57 -36.03 12.05 0.17
C LYS A 57 -35.45 11.20 -0.96
N GLU A 58 -36.27 10.86 -1.96
CA GLU A 58 -35.82 10.15 -3.16
C GLU A 58 -34.93 11.02 -4.05
N ASN A 59 -35.08 12.35 -3.94
CA ASN A 59 -34.29 13.31 -4.70
C ASN A 59 -33.04 13.70 -3.91
N HIS A 60 -31.95 13.01 -4.21
CA HIS A 60 -30.66 13.33 -3.59
C HIS A 60 -30.16 14.71 -4.06
N ILE A 61 -29.72 15.52 -3.11
CA ILE A 61 -29.25 16.89 -3.34
C ILE A 61 -28.04 16.88 -4.27
N TRP A 62 -27.03 16.05 -3.96
CA TRP A 62 -25.80 15.99 -4.77
C TRP A 62 -25.99 15.35 -6.14
N CYS A 63 -26.98 14.47 -6.34
CA CYS A 63 -27.23 13.89 -7.67
C CYS A 63 -28.02 14.85 -8.55
N GLY A 64 -29.03 15.52 -7.98
CA GLY A 64 -30.01 16.28 -8.75
C GLY A 64 -29.78 17.78 -8.78
N TYR A 65 -29.17 18.34 -7.74
CA TYR A 65 -29.10 19.78 -7.44
C TYR A 65 -27.68 20.21 -7.02
N TRP A 66 -26.65 19.55 -7.56
CA TRP A 66 -25.24 19.84 -7.26
C TRP A 66 -24.85 21.28 -7.59
N ASP A 67 -25.46 21.86 -8.62
CA ASP A 67 -25.33 23.25 -9.09
C ASP A 67 -25.86 24.28 -8.08
N LEU A 68 -26.79 23.89 -7.20
CA LEU A 68 -27.22 24.72 -6.08
C LEU A 68 -26.44 24.40 -4.79
N MET A 69 -26.11 23.13 -4.59
CA MET A 69 -25.41 22.68 -3.39
C MET A 69 -23.95 23.14 -3.36
N GLY A 70 -23.27 23.17 -4.52
CA GLY A 70 -21.89 23.62 -4.67
C GLY A 70 -21.68 25.01 -4.07
N PRO A 71 -22.35 26.06 -4.57
CA PRO A 71 -22.27 27.41 -4.00
C PRO A 71 -22.65 27.49 -2.52
N LEU A 72 -23.59 26.67 -2.07
CA LEU A 72 -24.00 26.61 -0.67
C LEU A 72 -22.89 26.11 0.26
N LEU A 73 -21.86 25.40 -0.25
CA LEU A 73 -20.72 25.00 0.57
C LEU A 73 -20.02 26.21 1.20
N GLU A 74 -20.02 27.39 0.58
CA GLU A 74 -19.44 28.60 1.16
C GLU A 74 -19.99 28.90 2.57
N THR A 75 -21.28 28.60 2.79
CA THR A 75 -21.94 28.84 4.08
C THR A 75 -21.42 27.95 5.21
N PHE A 76 -20.74 26.83 4.89
CA PHE A 76 -20.13 25.93 5.87
C PHE A 76 -18.91 26.53 6.55
N TYR A 77 -18.35 27.63 6.05
CA TYR A 77 -17.22 28.32 6.69
C TYR A 77 -17.50 28.65 8.17
N ASN A 78 -18.76 28.93 8.52
CA ASN A 78 -19.18 29.24 9.89
C ASN A 78 -19.87 28.07 10.61
N TYR A 79 -19.76 26.84 10.10
CA TYR A 79 -20.48 25.67 10.62
C TYR A 79 -20.22 25.42 12.11
N PHE A 80 -18.97 25.54 12.57
CA PHE A 80 -18.61 25.35 13.98
C PHE A 80 -18.86 26.57 14.87
N LYS A 81 -19.11 27.75 14.27
CA LYS A 81 -19.48 28.96 15.03
C LYS A 81 -20.96 28.97 15.43
N ASP A 82 -21.76 28.12 14.78
CA ASP A 82 -23.17 27.96 15.09
C ASP A 82 -23.39 26.81 16.08
N GLU A 83 -23.72 27.18 17.32
CA GLU A 83 -23.97 26.24 18.43
C GLU A 83 -25.37 25.61 18.37
N ARG A 84 -26.26 26.11 17.51
CA ARG A 84 -27.65 25.62 17.44
C ARG A 84 -27.71 24.30 16.68
N THR A 85 -28.26 23.28 17.32
CA THR A 85 -28.40 21.94 16.72
C THR A 85 -29.52 21.86 15.68
N ASP A 86 -30.51 22.75 15.78
CA ASP A 86 -31.63 22.90 14.85
C ASP A 86 -31.34 23.89 13.73
N SER A 87 -30.09 24.35 13.60
CA SER A 87 -29.76 25.34 12.60
C SER A 87 -29.91 24.78 11.19
N PRO A 88 -30.28 25.65 10.22
CA PRO A 88 -30.32 25.31 8.81
C PRO A 88 -29.10 24.48 8.37
N LEU A 89 -27.89 24.95 8.62
CA LEU A 89 -26.66 24.27 8.17
C LEU A 89 -26.52 22.86 8.76
N LYS A 90 -26.84 22.66 10.04
CA LYS A 90 -26.81 21.33 10.67
C LYS A 90 -27.85 20.39 10.07
N LEU A 91 -29.07 20.88 9.80
CA LEU A 91 -30.13 20.10 9.17
C LEU A 91 -29.76 19.68 7.74
N LEU A 92 -29.16 20.58 6.96
CA LEU A 92 -28.71 20.28 5.60
C LEU A 92 -27.55 19.29 5.61
N TRP A 93 -26.56 19.49 6.48
CA TRP A 93 -25.46 18.55 6.65
C TRP A 93 -25.96 17.15 7.01
N ASN A 94 -26.88 17.05 7.96
CA ASN A 94 -27.49 15.78 8.36
C ASN A 94 -28.24 15.11 7.21
N ARG A 95 -28.88 15.90 6.35
CA ARG A 95 -29.57 15.38 5.16
C ARG A 95 -28.58 14.81 4.14
N ILE A 96 -27.63 15.62 3.67
CA ILE A 96 -26.66 15.17 2.65
C ILE A 96 -25.77 14.04 3.16
N SER A 97 -25.47 14.02 4.47
CA SER A 97 -24.75 12.93 5.12
C SER A 97 -25.49 11.60 5.00
N LYS A 98 -26.81 11.60 5.19
CA LYS A 98 -27.63 10.39 5.04
C LYS A 98 -27.68 9.92 3.59
N GLU A 99 -27.77 10.85 2.63
CA GLU A 99 -27.76 10.54 1.21
C GLU A 99 -26.42 9.92 0.77
N MET A 100 -25.30 10.46 1.25
CA MET A 100 -23.96 9.93 0.97
C MET A 100 -23.72 8.55 1.57
N ARG A 101 -24.36 8.19 2.69
CA ARG A 101 -24.27 6.83 3.25
C ARG A 101 -24.76 5.74 2.30
N SER A 102 -25.69 6.04 1.41
CA SER A 102 -26.32 5.06 0.51
C SER A 102 -26.10 5.35 -0.98
N CYS A 103 -25.36 6.40 -1.35
CA CYS A 103 -25.20 6.82 -2.74
C CYS A 103 -23.77 7.24 -3.09
N ALA A 104 -23.07 6.39 -3.85
CA ALA A 104 -21.73 6.66 -4.35
C ALA A 104 -21.64 7.90 -5.27
N GLN A 105 -22.71 8.21 -6.01
CA GLN A 105 -22.74 9.42 -6.84
C GLN A 105 -22.76 10.69 -5.98
N CYS A 106 -23.50 10.69 -4.86
CA CYS A 106 -23.47 11.82 -3.92
C CYS A 106 -22.09 12.04 -3.34
N ILE A 107 -21.42 10.94 -2.95
CA ILE A 107 -20.03 10.97 -2.48
C ILE A 107 -19.12 11.60 -3.55
N HIS A 108 -19.18 11.11 -4.79
CA HIS A 108 -18.33 11.60 -5.87
C HIS A 108 -18.54 13.10 -6.13
N GLN A 109 -19.79 13.55 -6.22
CA GLN A 109 -20.13 14.95 -6.48
C GLN A 109 -19.72 15.88 -5.32
N HIS A 110 -19.89 15.43 -4.07
CA HIS A 110 -19.45 16.16 -2.88
C HIS A 110 -17.94 16.39 -2.87
N HIS A 111 -17.15 15.35 -3.12
CA HIS A 111 -15.68 15.47 -3.19
C HIS A 111 -15.21 16.23 -4.43
N GLN A 112 -15.90 16.08 -5.56
CA GLN A 112 -15.62 16.85 -6.77
C GLN A 112 -15.83 18.35 -6.54
N ALA A 113 -16.89 18.74 -5.84
CA ALA A 113 -17.14 20.14 -5.49
C ALA A 113 -16.01 20.71 -4.60
N GLN A 114 -15.55 19.94 -3.60
CA GLN A 114 -14.41 20.35 -2.77
C GLN A 114 -13.12 20.50 -3.59
N GLU A 115 -12.85 19.59 -4.53
CA GLU A 115 -11.71 19.67 -5.43
C GLU A 115 -11.78 20.92 -6.31
N MET A 116 -12.95 21.24 -6.87
CA MET A 116 -13.17 22.47 -7.66
C MET A 116 -12.82 23.72 -6.84
N TYR A 117 -13.30 23.82 -5.60
CA TYR A 117 -12.94 24.92 -4.70
C TYR A 117 -11.42 25.04 -4.47
N GLY A 118 -10.72 23.91 -4.35
CA GLY A 118 -9.26 23.90 -4.20
C GLY A 118 -8.50 24.30 -5.46
N THR A 119 -9.07 24.11 -6.64
CA THR A 119 -8.45 24.47 -7.93
C THR A 119 -8.79 25.87 -8.41
N GLU A 120 -9.99 26.36 -8.12
CA GLU A 120 -10.53 27.63 -8.65
C GLU A 120 -10.18 28.84 -7.77
N TYR A 121 -9.92 28.64 -6.47
CA TYR A 121 -9.65 29.72 -5.53
C TYR A 121 -8.27 29.62 -4.89
N GLU A 122 -7.72 30.77 -4.46
CA GLU A 122 -6.46 30.80 -3.71
C GLU A 122 -6.59 30.09 -2.36
N TRP A 123 -5.61 29.24 -2.05
CA TRP A 123 -5.57 28.45 -0.81
C TRP A 123 -5.66 29.29 0.47
N SER A 124 -5.08 30.50 0.46
CA SER A 124 -5.12 31.45 1.58
C SER A 124 -6.56 31.84 1.98
N SER A 125 -7.48 31.86 1.01
CA SER A 125 -8.88 32.25 1.19
C SER A 125 -9.77 31.04 1.42
N ILE A 126 -9.56 29.95 0.66
CA ILE A 126 -10.45 28.78 0.67
C ILE A 126 -10.04 27.69 1.65
N GLY A 127 -8.77 27.65 2.05
CA GLY A 127 -8.22 26.64 2.96
C GLY A 127 -9.00 26.45 4.27
N PRO A 128 -9.46 27.53 4.96
CA PRO A 128 -10.25 27.35 6.17
C PRO A 128 -11.64 26.74 5.93
N LEU A 129 -12.28 26.98 4.76
CA LEU A 129 -13.54 26.32 4.40
C LEU A 129 -13.31 24.82 4.18
N LEU A 130 -12.30 24.48 3.37
CA LEU A 130 -11.96 23.09 3.09
C LEU A 130 -11.58 22.33 4.37
N GLY A 131 -10.86 22.98 5.30
CA GLY A 131 -10.58 22.42 6.62
C GLY A 131 -11.84 22.08 7.42
N VAL A 132 -12.86 22.94 7.38
CA VAL A 132 -14.16 22.65 8.01
C VAL A 132 -14.84 21.45 7.33
N LEU A 133 -14.88 21.43 5.99
CA LEU A 133 -15.53 20.34 5.25
C LEU A 133 -14.83 18.99 5.47
N HIS A 134 -13.50 18.96 5.48
CA HIS A 134 -12.72 17.76 5.80
C HIS A 134 -13.01 17.24 7.21
N THR A 135 -13.08 18.13 8.21
CA THR A 135 -13.41 17.74 9.59
C THR A 135 -14.81 17.11 9.65
N LEU A 136 -15.78 17.68 8.95
CA LEU A 136 -17.15 17.15 8.91
C LEU A 136 -17.22 15.81 8.18
N ASP A 137 -16.48 15.63 7.09
CA ASP A 137 -16.36 14.37 6.38
C ASP A 137 -15.75 13.28 7.27
N GLU A 138 -14.73 13.64 8.05
CA GLU A 138 -14.11 12.75 9.02
C GLU A 138 -15.08 12.29 10.11
N GLU A 139 -15.75 13.23 10.77
CA GLU A 139 -16.76 12.92 11.79
C GLU A 139 -17.85 12.00 11.21
N ARG A 140 -18.33 12.33 10.01
CA ARG A 140 -19.41 11.60 9.34
C ARG A 140 -19.00 10.16 9.01
N ILE A 141 -17.83 9.96 8.42
CA ILE A 141 -17.38 8.65 7.98
C ILE A 141 -16.96 7.79 9.17
N SER A 142 -16.27 8.38 10.15
CA SER A 142 -15.93 7.71 11.41
C SER A 142 -17.18 7.23 12.13
N GLN A 143 -18.20 8.09 12.26
CA GLN A 143 -19.47 7.71 12.88
C GLN A 143 -20.20 6.60 12.11
N HIS A 144 -20.13 6.61 10.77
CA HIS A 144 -20.73 5.57 9.93
C HIS A 144 -20.02 4.21 10.13
N LEU A 145 -18.69 4.20 10.15
CA LEU A 145 -17.90 3.00 10.42
C LEU A 145 -18.14 2.45 11.84
N GLN A 146 -18.21 3.32 12.84
CA GLN A 146 -18.52 2.93 14.22
C GLN A 146 -19.91 2.28 14.33
N ASP A 147 -20.92 2.87 13.69
CA ASP A 147 -22.29 2.32 13.67
C ASP A 147 -22.33 0.95 12.97
N LEU A 148 -21.70 0.81 11.80
CA LEU A 148 -21.58 -0.48 11.11
C LEU A 148 -20.87 -1.53 11.98
N ASN A 149 -19.76 -1.18 12.62
CA ASN A 149 -19.03 -2.08 13.51
C ASN A 149 -19.87 -2.49 14.73
N ALA A 150 -20.61 -1.56 15.31
CA ALA A 150 -21.49 -1.84 16.44
C ALA A 150 -22.64 -2.80 16.02
N ARG A 151 -23.23 -2.62 14.84
CA ARG A 151 -24.24 -3.55 14.29
C ARG A 151 -23.66 -4.93 14.01
N ILE A 152 -22.44 -5.02 13.47
CA ILE A 152 -21.73 -6.28 13.25
C ILE A 152 -21.46 -6.99 14.60
N ALA A 153 -20.97 -6.26 15.60
CA ALA A 153 -20.68 -6.81 16.93
C ALA A 153 -21.94 -7.34 17.64
N ARG A 154 -23.09 -6.70 17.43
CA ARG A 154 -24.40 -7.16 17.94
C ARG A 154 -25.03 -8.29 17.11
N GLY A 155 -24.45 -8.67 15.98
CA GLY A 155 -25.00 -9.69 15.08
C GLY A 155 -26.22 -9.24 14.27
N GLU A 156 -26.50 -7.93 14.23
CA GLU A 156 -27.63 -7.31 13.51
C GLU A 156 -27.30 -7.04 12.03
N TYR A 157 -26.08 -7.33 11.61
CA TYR A 157 -25.62 -7.11 10.24
C TYR A 157 -26.19 -8.17 9.28
N ASP A 158 -27.13 -7.76 8.44
CA ASP A 158 -27.57 -8.51 7.28
C ASP A 158 -26.80 -8.08 6.01
N PRO A 159 -26.02 -8.97 5.37
CA PRO A 159 -25.28 -8.66 4.15
C PRO A 159 -26.13 -8.28 2.95
N THR A 160 -27.41 -8.67 2.91
CA THR A 160 -28.28 -8.43 1.75
C THR A 160 -28.95 -7.05 1.80
N SER A 161 -29.32 -6.58 2.98
CA SER A 161 -29.91 -5.26 3.19
C SER A 161 -28.87 -4.15 3.38
N HIS A 162 -27.71 -4.43 4.00
CA HIS A 162 -26.70 -3.41 4.29
C HIS A 162 -25.57 -3.29 3.24
N TYR A 163 -25.63 -4.06 2.15
CA TYR A 163 -24.60 -4.02 1.10
C TYR A 163 -24.38 -2.60 0.55
N GLY A 164 -25.46 -1.84 0.33
CA GLY A 164 -25.38 -0.48 -0.19
C GLY A 164 -24.61 0.49 0.72
N GLU A 165 -24.85 0.42 2.03
CA GLU A 165 -24.16 1.26 3.03
C GLU A 165 -22.66 0.92 3.08
N VAL A 166 -22.33 -0.37 3.11
CA VAL A 166 -20.94 -0.84 3.11
C VAL A 166 -20.24 -0.49 1.81
N ALA A 167 -20.90 -0.66 0.67
CA ALA A 167 -20.34 -0.33 -0.64
C ALA A 167 -20.05 1.17 -0.76
N SER A 168 -20.93 2.03 -0.27
CA SER A 168 -20.76 3.49 -0.29
C SER A 168 -19.63 3.95 0.62
N VAL A 169 -19.56 3.50 1.87
CA VAL A 169 -18.45 3.89 2.77
C VAL A 169 -17.11 3.36 2.27
N MET A 170 -17.07 2.15 1.70
CA MET A 170 -15.87 1.62 1.09
C MET A 170 -15.51 2.38 -0.18
N PHE A 171 -16.47 2.72 -1.03
CA PHE A 171 -16.23 3.56 -2.21
C PHE A 171 -15.59 4.89 -1.82
N GLU A 172 -16.11 5.54 -0.79
CA GLU A 172 -15.62 6.81 -0.31
C GLU A 172 -14.20 6.72 0.26
N VAL A 173 -13.97 5.83 1.23
CA VAL A 173 -12.66 5.62 1.86
C VAL A 173 -11.59 5.21 0.83
N LEU A 174 -11.97 4.40 -0.18
CA LEU A 174 -11.03 3.93 -1.19
C LEU A 174 -10.76 4.94 -2.31
N SER A 175 -11.71 5.84 -2.60
CA SER A 175 -11.61 6.80 -3.71
C SER A 175 -11.12 8.17 -3.27
N PHE A 176 -11.43 8.58 -2.04
CA PHE A 176 -11.13 9.90 -1.49
C PHE A 176 -10.46 9.76 -0.11
N PRO A 177 -9.16 9.41 -0.07
CA PRO A 177 -8.44 9.08 1.15
C PRO A 177 -8.07 10.29 2.02
N ILE A 178 -8.94 11.30 2.10
CA ILE A 178 -8.76 12.49 2.98
C ILE A 178 -8.76 12.08 4.47
N LEU A 179 -9.40 10.95 4.80
CA LEU A 179 -9.50 10.39 6.16
C LEU A 179 -8.23 9.71 6.70
N LEU A 180 -7.21 9.53 5.87
CA LEU A 180 -6.03 8.74 6.26
C LEU A 180 -4.93 9.58 6.90
N ASP A 181 -5.14 10.88 7.04
CA ASP A 181 -4.22 11.75 7.76
C ASP A 181 -4.36 11.62 9.28
N ASP A 182 -5.49 11.09 9.80
CA ASP A 182 -5.67 10.89 11.23
C ASP A 182 -5.46 9.43 11.67
N GLN A 183 -4.62 9.24 12.70
CA GLN A 183 -4.07 7.96 13.16
C GLN A 183 -5.10 7.02 13.82
N SER A 184 -6.39 7.34 13.77
CA SER A 184 -7.44 6.79 14.62
C SER A 184 -8.16 5.54 14.05
N LEU A 185 -8.03 5.26 12.74
CA LEU A 185 -8.66 4.10 12.10
C LEU A 185 -7.64 2.98 11.83
N GLN A 186 -7.22 2.27 12.89
CA GLN A 186 -6.53 0.99 12.71
C GLN A 186 -7.54 -0.09 12.29
N TYR A 187 -7.74 -0.28 10.99
CA TYR A 187 -8.53 -1.39 10.45
C TYR A 187 -7.63 -2.43 9.76
N PRO A 188 -7.20 -3.50 10.47
CA PRO A 188 -6.34 -4.53 9.89
C PRO A 188 -6.94 -5.22 8.65
N GLY A 189 -8.26 -5.12 8.42
CA GLY A 189 -8.89 -5.61 7.20
C GLY A 189 -8.42 -4.91 5.91
N VAL A 190 -7.74 -3.76 6.01
CA VAL A 190 -7.07 -3.12 4.86
C VAL A 190 -6.04 -4.06 4.21
N TYR A 191 -5.27 -4.80 5.01
CA TYR A 191 -4.27 -5.73 4.49
C TYR A 191 -4.90 -6.90 3.71
N ALA A 192 -6.18 -7.21 3.92
CA ALA A 192 -6.90 -8.21 3.13
C ALA A 192 -7.01 -7.82 1.65
N LEU A 193 -7.02 -6.50 1.35
CA LEU A 193 -7.07 -5.99 -0.02
C LEU A 193 -5.82 -6.38 -0.84
N LEU A 194 -4.70 -6.65 -0.18
CA LEU A 194 -3.45 -7.09 -0.81
C LEU A 194 -3.59 -8.46 -1.51
N PHE A 195 -4.56 -9.27 -1.09
CA PHE A 195 -4.78 -10.63 -1.58
C PHE A 195 -5.83 -10.70 -2.70
N LEU A 196 -6.45 -9.58 -3.05
CA LEU A 196 -7.49 -9.55 -4.06
C LEU A 196 -6.93 -9.63 -5.48
N LYS A 197 -7.69 -10.23 -6.40
CA LYS A 197 -7.26 -10.45 -7.79
C LYS A 197 -7.01 -9.16 -8.58
N SER A 198 -7.78 -8.10 -8.29
CA SER A 198 -7.65 -6.81 -8.97
C SER A 198 -6.36 -6.08 -8.59
N ARG A 199 -5.53 -5.75 -9.58
CA ARG A 199 -4.33 -4.92 -9.39
C ARG A 199 -4.67 -3.54 -8.81
N ARG A 200 -5.78 -2.94 -9.23
CA ARG A 200 -6.23 -1.63 -8.70
C ARG A 200 -6.53 -1.73 -7.22
N THR A 201 -7.23 -2.79 -6.80
CA THR A 201 -7.56 -3.00 -5.39
C THR A 201 -6.34 -3.28 -4.54
N ARG A 202 -5.38 -4.08 -5.04
CA ARG A 202 -4.10 -4.29 -4.34
C ARG A 202 -3.30 -2.99 -4.21
N SER A 203 -3.30 -2.14 -5.26
CA SER A 203 -2.63 -0.84 -5.22
C SER A 203 -3.24 0.07 -4.15
N ILE A 204 -4.57 0.08 -4.06
CA ILE A 204 -5.27 0.82 -3.00
C ILE A 204 -4.90 0.25 -1.63
N GLY A 205 -5.03 -1.08 -1.44
CA GLY A 205 -4.64 -1.75 -0.20
C GLY A 205 -3.19 -1.46 0.22
N PHE A 206 -2.26 -1.42 -0.73
CA PHE A 206 -0.86 -1.10 -0.49
C PHE A 206 -0.67 0.34 -0.01
N ARG A 207 -1.36 1.31 -0.64
CA ARG A 207 -1.34 2.72 -0.19
C ARG A 207 -1.94 2.85 1.20
N LEU A 208 -3.11 2.27 1.43
CA LEU A 208 -3.76 2.30 2.74
C LEU A 208 -2.87 1.67 3.84
N ALA A 209 -2.29 0.50 3.58
CA ALA A 209 -1.33 -0.14 4.48
C ALA A 209 -0.08 0.74 4.74
N GLY A 210 0.35 1.51 3.74
CA GLY A 210 1.43 2.49 3.89
C GLY A 210 1.13 3.58 4.92
N HIS A 211 -0.12 4.06 4.97
CA HIS A 211 -0.54 5.09 5.95
C HIS A 211 -0.71 4.49 7.35
N MET A 212 -1.13 3.22 7.46
CA MET A 212 -1.22 2.52 8.74
C MET A 212 0.15 2.23 9.39
N GLY A 213 1.23 2.33 8.62
CA GLY A 213 2.57 1.99 9.08
C GLY A 213 2.82 0.48 9.15
N LYS A 214 3.92 0.11 9.81
CA LYS A 214 4.36 -1.28 9.90
C LYS A 214 3.74 -2.00 11.09
N LEU A 215 3.40 -3.27 10.89
CA LEU A 215 2.86 -4.17 11.91
C LEU A 215 4.00 -4.63 12.83
N ARG A 216 3.90 -4.30 14.13
CA ARG A 216 5.01 -4.41 15.08
C ARG A 216 5.03 -5.76 15.79
N GLY A 217 3.86 -6.29 16.16
CA GLY A 217 3.74 -7.53 16.92
C GLY A 217 2.77 -8.55 16.31
N SER A 218 2.74 -9.76 16.89
CA SER A 218 1.79 -10.81 16.45
C SER A 218 0.33 -10.40 16.66
N THR A 219 0.02 -9.57 17.66
CA THR A 219 -1.35 -9.14 17.96
C THR A 219 -1.95 -8.31 16.83
N ASP A 220 -1.12 -7.53 16.14
CA ASP A 220 -1.55 -6.71 15.00
C ASP A 220 -2.02 -7.58 13.82
N LEU A 221 -1.55 -8.84 13.77
CA LEU A 221 -1.94 -9.82 12.76
C LEU A 221 -3.15 -10.66 13.17
N ASP A 222 -3.60 -10.65 14.44
CA ASP A 222 -4.69 -11.51 14.92
C ASP A 222 -5.96 -11.44 14.04
N PRO A 223 -6.43 -10.25 13.61
CA PRO A 223 -7.61 -10.16 12.75
C PRO A 223 -7.42 -10.78 11.36
N LEU A 224 -6.17 -10.91 10.90
CA LEU A 224 -5.82 -11.49 9.60
C LEU A 224 -5.54 -13.00 9.67
N GLN A 225 -5.47 -13.60 10.87
CA GLN A 225 -5.04 -14.99 11.03
C GLN A 225 -5.91 -15.98 10.26
N HIS A 226 -7.22 -15.78 10.25
CA HIS A 226 -8.12 -16.65 9.46
C HIS A 226 -7.82 -16.55 7.95
N LEU A 227 -7.54 -15.34 7.44
CA LEU A 227 -7.16 -15.15 6.04
C LEU A 227 -5.80 -15.78 5.74
N LEU A 228 -4.82 -15.57 6.61
CA LEU A 228 -3.46 -16.12 6.50
C LEU A 228 -3.49 -17.65 6.46
N LYS A 229 -4.24 -18.28 7.36
CA LYS A 229 -4.44 -19.73 7.34
C LYS A 229 -4.97 -20.22 5.98
N LYS A 230 -5.99 -19.54 5.44
CA LYS A 230 -6.56 -19.87 4.13
C LYS A 230 -5.53 -19.67 3.01
N CYS A 231 -4.78 -18.58 3.04
CA CYS A 231 -3.72 -18.29 2.07
C CYS A 231 -2.64 -19.38 2.09
N ILE A 232 -2.19 -19.79 3.28
CA ILE A 232 -1.15 -20.81 3.44
C ILE A 232 -1.62 -22.16 2.93
N CYS A 233 -2.87 -22.56 3.21
CA CYS A 233 -3.44 -23.78 2.62
C CYS A 233 -3.50 -23.73 1.08
N ILE A 234 -3.82 -22.57 0.48
CA ILE A 234 -3.82 -22.39 -0.99
C ILE A 234 -2.40 -22.51 -1.57
N LEU A 235 -1.40 -22.00 -0.85
CA LEU A 235 -0.01 -22.08 -1.30
C LEU A 235 0.53 -23.52 -1.19
N GLU A 236 0.18 -24.22 -0.12
CA GLU A 236 0.57 -25.61 0.14
C GLU A 236 -0.02 -26.59 -0.87
N SER A 237 -1.29 -26.43 -1.26
CA SER A 237 -1.93 -27.35 -2.21
C SER A 237 -1.26 -27.30 -3.58
N GLU A 238 -0.63 -28.40 -4.00
CA GLU A 238 -0.27 -28.64 -5.39
C GLU A 238 -1.55 -28.62 -6.23
N SER A 239 -1.50 -27.99 -7.40
CA SER A 239 -2.66 -27.63 -8.22
C SER A 239 -3.63 -28.79 -8.50
N MET A 240 -4.61 -28.98 -7.63
CA MET A 240 -5.84 -29.71 -7.94
C MET A 240 -6.88 -28.71 -8.42
N GLN A 241 -6.95 -28.49 -9.74
CA GLN A 241 -8.22 -28.09 -10.34
C GLN A 241 -9.18 -29.28 -10.23
N SER A 242 -10.04 -29.24 -9.21
CA SER A 242 -11.49 -29.41 -9.32
C SER A 242 -12.07 -29.86 -7.97
N SER A 243 -13.03 -29.10 -7.45
CA SER A 243 -14.35 -29.66 -7.20
C SER A 243 -15.35 -28.58 -6.81
N LYS A 244 -16.42 -28.59 -7.60
CA LYS A 244 -17.82 -28.29 -7.28
C LYS A 244 -18.16 -26.85 -6.88
N GLU A 245 -18.85 -26.23 -7.82
CA GLU A 245 -19.95 -25.32 -7.58
C GLU A 245 -20.70 -25.68 -6.28
N THR A 246 -20.41 -24.95 -5.22
CA THR A 246 -21.32 -24.78 -4.11
C THR A 246 -21.54 -23.29 -3.92
N SER A 247 -22.61 -22.82 -4.56
CA SER A 247 -23.51 -21.75 -4.10
C SER A 247 -22.92 -20.70 -3.15
N ARG A 248 -22.29 -19.66 -3.71
CA ARG A 248 -22.21 -18.25 -3.25
C ARG A 248 -21.06 -17.55 -4.00
N PRO A 249 -21.20 -16.28 -4.44
CA PRO A 249 -20.09 -15.52 -5.00
C PRO A 249 -19.17 -15.05 -3.88
N ARG A 250 -18.43 -15.97 -3.25
CA ARG A 250 -17.33 -15.59 -2.35
C ARG A 250 -16.14 -15.23 -3.21
N VAL A 251 -15.46 -14.13 -2.88
CA VAL A 251 -14.21 -13.70 -3.53
C VAL A 251 -13.25 -14.90 -3.62
N GLN A 252 -13.03 -15.38 -4.85
CA GLN A 252 -12.15 -16.51 -5.11
C GLN A 252 -10.71 -15.97 -5.09
N LEU A 253 -9.94 -16.37 -4.09
CA LEU A 253 -8.51 -16.08 -4.02
C LEU A 253 -7.79 -17.01 -4.98
N ASP A 254 -7.13 -16.45 -6.00
CA ASP A 254 -6.23 -17.23 -6.85
C ASP A 254 -4.82 -17.28 -6.25
N ARG A 255 -4.08 -18.34 -6.56
CA ARG A 255 -2.75 -18.62 -5.99
C ARG A 255 -1.72 -17.52 -6.26
N ILE A 256 -1.72 -16.91 -7.44
CA ILE A 256 -0.86 -15.78 -7.81
C ILE A 256 -1.26 -14.54 -6.99
N ALA A 257 -2.56 -14.28 -6.86
CA ALA A 257 -3.05 -13.17 -6.01
C ALA A 257 -2.63 -13.36 -4.54
N VAL A 258 -2.63 -14.60 -4.05
CA VAL A 258 -2.12 -14.94 -2.71
C VAL A 258 -0.63 -14.67 -2.59
N TRP A 259 0.19 -15.09 -3.55
CA TRP A 259 1.64 -14.81 -3.56
C TRP A 259 1.95 -13.31 -3.58
N LEU A 260 1.23 -12.55 -4.39
CA LEU A 260 1.37 -11.10 -4.46
C LEU A 260 0.98 -10.44 -3.12
N GLY A 261 -0.12 -10.89 -2.51
CA GLY A 261 -0.57 -10.42 -1.21
C GLY A 261 0.41 -10.75 -0.09
N MET A 262 0.91 -11.99 -0.03
CA MET A 262 1.92 -12.43 0.93
C MET A 262 3.19 -11.60 0.80
N LYS A 263 3.74 -11.47 -0.41
CA LYS A 263 4.93 -10.63 -0.66
C LYS A 263 4.73 -9.21 -0.14
N ALA A 264 3.58 -8.60 -0.44
CA ALA A 264 3.29 -7.23 -0.02
C ALA A 264 3.17 -7.12 1.52
N LEU A 265 2.39 -8.01 2.13
CA LEU A 265 2.18 -8.05 3.58
C LEU A 265 3.49 -8.21 4.34
N LEU A 266 4.35 -9.15 3.94
CA LEU A 266 5.66 -9.37 4.57
C LEU A 266 6.54 -8.11 4.55
N GLY A 267 6.39 -7.24 3.54
CA GLY A 267 7.07 -5.94 3.49
C GLY A 267 6.67 -4.98 4.61
N PHE A 268 5.44 -5.10 5.11
CA PHE A 268 4.90 -4.29 6.21
C PHE A 268 5.16 -4.87 7.60
N LEU A 269 5.69 -6.09 7.71
CA LEU A 269 5.99 -6.70 9.01
C LEU A 269 7.34 -6.21 9.57
N GLU A 270 7.34 -5.86 10.85
CA GLU A 270 8.55 -5.82 11.67
C GLU A 270 8.95 -7.24 12.14
N PRO A 271 10.20 -7.45 12.57
CA PRO A 271 10.71 -8.78 12.91
C PRO A 271 9.83 -9.58 13.89
N PRO A 272 9.28 -9.00 14.99
CA PRO A 272 8.45 -9.77 15.93
C PRO A 272 7.13 -10.24 15.31
N ALA A 273 6.45 -9.38 14.54
CA ALA A 273 5.22 -9.75 13.83
C ALA A 273 5.44 -10.86 12.80
N PHE A 274 6.59 -10.84 12.11
CA PHE A 274 6.95 -11.90 11.17
C PHE A 274 7.24 -13.22 11.90
N GLU A 275 8.08 -13.18 12.93
CA GLU A 275 8.48 -14.35 13.71
C GLU A 275 7.27 -15.03 14.36
N GLU A 276 6.56 -14.33 15.23
CA GLU A 276 5.49 -14.91 16.06
C GLU A 276 4.16 -15.02 15.29
N GLY A 277 3.88 -14.07 14.39
CA GLY A 277 2.59 -13.98 13.70
C GLY A 277 2.49 -14.84 12.45
N ILE A 278 3.62 -15.21 11.83
CA ILE A 278 3.66 -16.05 10.62
C ILE A 278 4.42 -17.36 10.87
N LEU A 279 5.70 -17.30 11.25
CA LEU A 279 6.52 -18.52 11.31
C LEU A 279 6.13 -19.46 12.45
N ASP A 280 5.91 -18.93 13.65
CA ASP A 280 5.51 -19.76 14.80
C ASP A 280 4.09 -20.33 14.62
N ARG A 281 3.18 -19.56 14.01
CA ARG A 281 1.80 -20.02 13.73
C ARG A 281 1.70 -20.96 12.54
N TYR A 282 2.58 -20.80 11.55
CA TYR A 282 2.59 -21.60 10.32
C TYR A 282 4.01 -22.05 9.96
N PRO A 283 4.58 -23.01 10.70
CA PRO A 283 5.97 -23.47 10.48
C PRO A 283 6.24 -23.98 9.06
N ILE A 284 5.20 -24.48 8.37
CA ILE A 284 5.28 -24.97 6.99
C ILE A 284 5.55 -23.88 5.95
N PHE A 285 5.38 -22.60 6.30
CA PHE A 285 5.50 -21.51 5.34
C PHE A 285 6.88 -21.45 4.69
N LEU A 286 7.94 -21.70 5.46
CA LEU A 286 9.31 -21.72 4.94
C LEU A 286 9.52 -22.84 3.92
N SER A 287 9.00 -24.05 4.19
CA SER A 287 9.08 -25.16 3.24
C SER A 287 8.27 -24.88 1.97
N ILE A 288 7.10 -24.26 2.09
CA ILE A 288 6.29 -23.85 0.93
C ILE A 288 7.10 -22.90 0.04
N VAL A 289 7.72 -21.86 0.61
CA VAL A 289 8.56 -20.91 -0.13
C VAL A 289 9.68 -21.64 -0.87
N LEU A 290 10.34 -22.60 -0.22
CA LEU A 290 11.46 -23.30 -0.83
C LEU A 290 11.07 -24.27 -1.94
N ASN A 291 9.95 -24.98 -1.79
CA ASN A 291 9.44 -25.85 -2.83
C ASN A 291 9.17 -25.05 -4.11
N HIS A 292 8.55 -23.88 -3.99
CA HIS A 292 8.26 -23.01 -5.14
C HIS A 292 9.48 -22.32 -5.77
N ILE A 293 10.62 -22.27 -5.07
CA ILE A 293 11.90 -21.83 -5.65
C ILE A 293 12.54 -22.99 -6.44
N SER A 294 12.30 -24.23 -6.01
CA SER A 294 12.81 -25.43 -6.68
C SER A 294 12.04 -25.71 -7.97
N ASP A 295 10.77 -25.28 -8.05
CA ASP A 295 9.93 -25.42 -9.24
C ASP A 295 10.15 -24.25 -10.22
N ASP A 296 10.33 -24.54 -11.52
CA ASP A 296 10.38 -23.52 -12.58
C ASP A 296 8.96 -23.02 -12.91
N SER A 297 8.34 -22.37 -11.93
CA SER A 297 6.93 -21.96 -11.93
C SER A 297 6.74 -20.45 -12.11
N LEU A 298 5.53 -20.01 -12.44
CA LEU A 298 5.20 -18.57 -12.51
C LEU A 298 5.30 -17.89 -11.14
N GLU A 299 5.22 -18.70 -10.07
CA GLU A 299 5.33 -18.30 -8.68
C GLU A 299 6.78 -18.09 -8.21
N PHE A 300 7.78 -18.56 -8.97
CA PHE A 300 9.20 -18.53 -8.62
C PHE A 300 9.66 -17.15 -8.12
N SER A 301 9.42 -16.09 -8.91
CA SER A 301 9.84 -14.73 -8.55
C SER A 301 9.18 -14.24 -7.26
N HIS A 302 7.97 -14.71 -6.94
CA HIS A 302 7.28 -14.34 -5.69
C HIS A 302 7.87 -15.07 -4.50
N ALA A 303 8.16 -16.35 -4.64
CA ALA A 303 8.80 -17.16 -3.61
C ALA A 303 10.21 -16.64 -3.28
N VAL A 304 11.03 -16.34 -4.29
CA VAL A 304 12.37 -15.73 -4.10
C VAL A 304 12.28 -14.40 -3.34
N ASN A 305 11.32 -13.54 -3.68
CA ASN A 305 11.13 -12.27 -2.95
C ASN A 305 10.71 -12.48 -1.49
N CYS A 306 9.87 -13.48 -1.19
CA CYS A 306 9.51 -13.82 0.18
C CYS A 306 10.72 -14.33 0.97
N LEU A 307 11.55 -15.17 0.33
CA LEU A 307 12.80 -15.65 0.94
C LEU A 307 13.79 -14.52 1.22
N ARG A 308 13.89 -13.53 0.32
CA ARG A 308 14.70 -12.34 0.57
C ARG A 308 14.24 -11.60 1.84
N LEU A 309 12.93 -11.37 1.96
CA LEU A 309 12.36 -10.70 3.14
C LEU A 309 12.58 -11.50 4.43
N LEU A 310 12.53 -12.84 4.37
CA LEU A 310 12.86 -13.69 5.52
C LEU A 310 14.30 -13.43 6.00
N PHE A 311 15.28 -13.40 5.09
CA PHE A 311 16.68 -13.11 5.46
C PHE A 311 16.85 -11.69 6.01
N GLU A 312 16.29 -10.68 5.32
CA GLU A 312 16.46 -9.27 5.68
C GLU A 312 15.81 -8.92 7.01
N LYS A 313 14.66 -9.52 7.33
CA LYS A 313 13.88 -9.17 8.53
C LYS A 313 14.27 -9.97 9.75
N LEU A 314 14.56 -11.26 9.60
CA LEU A 314 14.80 -12.15 10.74
C LEU A 314 16.29 -12.36 11.01
N GLY A 315 17.16 -12.21 10.01
CA GLY A 315 18.58 -12.45 10.16
C GLY A 315 18.88 -13.83 10.77
N CYS A 316 19.69 -13.86 11.83
CA CYS A 316 20.10 -15.12 12.48
C CYS A 316 18.96 -15.88 13.16
N LYS A 317 17.90 -15.18 13.59
CA LYS A 317 16.75 -15.81 14.24
C LYS A 317 16.05 -16.83 13.34
N LEU A 318 16.10 -16.62 12.03
CA LEU A 318 15.57 -17.57 11.06
C LEU A 318 16.17 -18.96 11.28
N TRP A 319 17.48 -19.04 11.48
CA TRP A 319 18.21 -20.31 11.60
C TRP A 319 18.03 -21.00 12.95
N LEU A 320 17.73 -20.22 14.00
CA LEU A 320 17.42 -20.78 15.32
C LEU A 320 16.06 -21.49 15.36
N ARG A 321 15.17 -21.19 14.39
CA ARG A 321 13.81 -21.71 14.32
C ARG A 321 13.54 -22.57 13.09
N ALA A 322 14.30 -22.37 12.02
CA ALA A 322 14.13 -23.12 10.78
C ALA A 322 14.41 -24.60 11.01
N THR A 323 13.54 -25.44 10.48
CA THR A 323 13.76 -26.90 10.39
C THR A 323 14.81 -27.26 9.34
N LEU A 324 15.28 -26.28 8.55
CA LEU A 324 16.16 -26.47 7.40
C LEU A 324 17.51 -25.82 7.66
N SER A 325 18.59 -26.57 7.38
CA SER A 325 19.95 -26.06 7.54
C SER A 325 20.34 -25.07 6.44
N PRO A 326 21.29 -24.14 6.71
CA PRO A 326 21.84 -23.24 5.70
C PRO A 326 22.38 -23.99 4.47
N SER A 327 22.93 -25.18 4.67
CA SER A 327 23.47 -26.00 3.59
C SER A 327 22.39 -26.52 2.62
N VAL A 328 21.22 -26.90 3.13
CA VAL A 328 20.08 -27.36 2.31
C VAL A 328 19.56 -26.19 1.49
N MET A 329 19.33 -25.04 2.12
CA MET A 329 18.92 -23.80 1.46
C MET A 329 19.88 -23.43 0.32
N ARG A 330 21.20 -23.40 0.60
CA ARG A 330 22.21 -23.14 -0.43
C ARG A 330 22.11 -24.15 -1.58
N ASN A 331 22.04 -25.45 -1.28
CA ASN A 331 21.99 -26.47 -2.32
C ASN A 331 20.76 -26.32 -3.22
N THR A 332 19.60 -25.97 -2.66
CA THR A 332 18.39 -25.64 -3.42
C THR A 332 18.62 -24.46 -4.36
N LEU A 333 19.16 -23.34 -3.86
CA LEU A 333 19.41 -22.14 -4.66
C LEU A 333 20.42 -22.39 -5.79
N LEU A 334 21.52 -23.07 -5.49
CA LEU A 334 22.56 -23.39 -6.46
C LEU A 334 22.08 -24.42 -7.49
N GLY A 335 21.37 -25.46 -7.04
CA GLY A 335 20.78 -26.46 -7.91
C GLY A 335 19.84 -25.82 -8.93
N GLN A 336 18.98 -24.91 -8.49
CA GLN A 336 18.04 -24.24 -9.39
C GLN A 336 18.73 -23.40 -10.46
N CYS A 337 19.88 -22.79 -10.14
CA CYS A 337 20.68 -22.07 -11.12
C CYS A 337 21.19 -22.96 -12.27
N PHE A 338 21.37 -24.26 -12.05
CA PHE A 338 21.76 -25.20 -13.10
C PHE A 338 20.56 -25.81 -13.86
N HIS A 339 19.36 -25.78 -13.28
CA HIS A 339 18.14 -26.27 -13.92
C HIS A 339 17.47 -25.23 -14.83
N THR A 340 17.68 -23.93 -14.57
CA THR A 340 17.17 -22.85 -15.42
C THR A 340 18.26 -22.22 -16.30
N ARG A 341 17.87 -21.78 -17.50
CA ARG A 341 18.68 -20.90 -18.36
C ARG A 341 18.15 -19.46 -18.39
N ASN A 342 17.19 -19.15 -17.52
CA ASN A 342 16.58 -17.84 -17.47
C ASN A 342 17.48 -16.85 -16.71
N GLU A 343 18.02 -15.89 -17.43
CA GLU A 343 18.86 -14.83 -16.87
C GLU A 343 18.17 -14.04 -15.75
N LYS A 344 16.85 -13.82 -15.86
CA LYS A 344 16.07 -13.15 -14.81
C LYS A 344 16.07 -13.98 -13.52
N SER A 345 15.87 -15.29 -13.63
CA SER A 345 15.86 -16.19 -12.47
C SER A 345 17.24 -16.27 -11.82
N HIS A 346 18.31 -16.35 -12.61
CA HIS A 346 19.69 -16.29 -12.09
C HIS A 346 19.95 -15.00 -11.32
N LYS A 347 19.53 -13.85 -11.88
CA LYS A 347 19.64 -12.57 -11.19
C LYS A 347 18.90 -12.56 -9.86
N GLU A 348 17.65 -13.04 -9.84
CA GLU A 348 16.82 -13.09 -8.62
C GLU A 348 17.45 -13.99 -7.54
N ILE A 349 18.03 -15.14 -7.91
CA ILE A 349 18.76 -16.02 -6.98
C ILE A 349 20.06 -15.36 -6.48
N PHE A 350 20.83 -14.76 -7.39
CA PHE A 350 22.11 -14.14 -7.04
C PHE A 350 21.91 -12.98 -6.06
N ASP A 351 20.82 -12.23 -6.20
CA ASP A 351 20.44 -11.15 -5.29
C ASP A 351 20.09 -11.66 -3.87
N LEU A 352 19.89 -12.98 -3.66
CA LEU A 352 19.71 -13.58 -2.33
C LEU A 352 21.02 -13.88 -1.60
N PHE A 353 22.16 -14.02 -2.29
CA PHE A 353 23.39 -14.51 -1.66
C PHE A 353 23.91 -13.58 -0.56
N SER A 354 23.79 -12.26 -0.75
CA SER A 354 24.17 -11.29 0.26
C SER A 354 23.24 -11.34 1.47
N PRO A 355 21.90 -11.19 1.35
CA PRO A 355 20.97 -11.38 2.47
C PRO A 355 21.14 -12.72 3.19
N PHE A 356 21.34 -13.81 2.45
CA PHE A 356 21.58 -15.14 3.02
C PHE A 356 22.83 -15.14 3.91
N LEU A 357 23.98 -14.63 3.43
CA LEU A 357 25.20 -14.62 4.22
C LEU A 357 25.08 -13.73 5.45
N GLN A 358 24.46 -12.56 5.29
CA GLN A 358 24.19 -11.62 6.38
C GLN A 358 23.36 -12.24 7.49
N SER A 359 22.39 -13.10 7.13
CA SER A 359 21.58 -13.81 8.11
C SER A 359 22.37 -14.81 8.95
N LEU A 360 23.57 -15.23 8.53
CA LEU A 360 24.42 -16.18 9.26
C LEU A 360 25.49 -15.50 10.13
N GLU A 361 25.80 -14.23 9.90
CA GLU A 361 26.95 -13.54 10.51
C GLU A 361 26.92 -13.54 12.04
N ALA A 362 25.73 -13.46 12.64
CA ALA A 362 25.57 -13.42 14.09
C ALA A 362 25.53 -14.80 14.77
N LEU A 363 25.52 -15.92 14.02
CA LEU A 363 25.48 -17.26 14.61
C LEU A 363 26.83 -17.68 15.22
N GLN A 364 27.95 -17.17 14.70
CA GLN A 364 29.31 -17.46 15.16
C GLN A 364 29.62 -18.98 15.32
N ASP A 365 28.93 -19.83 14.57
CA ASP A 365 29.03 -21.30 14.59
C ASP A 365 29.89 -21.86 13.44
N GLY A 366 30.50 -20.97 12.64
CA GLY A 366 31.30 -21.32 11.46
C GLY A 366 30.49 -21.56 10.19
N GLU A 367 29.16 -21.56 10.23
CA GLU A 367 28.33 -21.74 9.04
C GLU A 367 28.46 -20.57 8.07
N HIS A 368 28.60 -19.34 8.57
CA HIS A 368 28.85 -18.16 7.73
C HIS A 368 30.08 -18.35 6.84
N GLU A 369 31.25 -18.68 7.40
CA GLU A 369 32.51 -18.87 6.68
C GLU A 369 32.39 -20.03 5.69
N LYS A 370 31.77 -21.13 6.12
CA LYS A 370 31.54 -22.31 5.30
C LYS A 370 30.65 -21.99 4.10
N GLN A 371 29.50 -21.35 4.30
CA GLN A 371 28.60 -21.02 3.18
C GLN A 371 29.21 -19.97 2.25
N ARG A 372 29.93 -18.99 2.81
CA ARG A 372 30.68 -18.00 2.03
C ARG A 372 31.67 -18.65 1.06
N ARG A 373 32.44 -19.62 1.52
CA ARG A 373 33.38 -20.38 0.68
C ARG A 373 32.68 -21.07 -0.50
N HIS A 374 31.52 -21.67 -0.25
CA HIS A 374 30.76 -22.35 -1.30
C HIS A 374 30.19 -21.36 -2.33
N PHE A 375 29.69 -20.20 -1.90
CA PHE A 375 29.24 -19.18 -2.86
C PHE A 375 30.38 -18.60 -3.68
N LEU A 376 31.55 -18.33 -3.07
CA LEU A 376 32.72 -17.87 -3.83
C LEU A 376 33.14 -18.91 -4.87
N TYR A 377 33.13 -20.19 -4.51
CA TYR A 377 33.43 -21.28 -5.44
C TYR A 377 32.41 -21.33 -6.59
N PHE A 378 31.13 -21.32 -6.27
CA PHE A 378 30.06 -21.32 -7.27
C PHE A 378 30.19 -20.12 -8.24
N LEU A 379 30.28 -18.90 -7.70
CA LEU A 379 30.28 -17.66 -8.47
C LEU A 379 31.52 -17.51 -9.37
N LEU A 380 32.70 -17.87 -8.88
CA LEU A 380 33.96 -17.62 -9.57
C LEU A 380 34.43 -18.79 -10.45
N HIS A 381 34.06 -20.02 -10.09
CA HIS A 381 34.46 -21.21 -10.86
C HIS A 381 33.29 -21.84 -11.60
N GLN A 382 32.19 -22.17 -10.94
CA GLN A 382 31.13 -22.96 -11.60
C GLN A 382 30.31 -22.12 -12.60
N VAL A 383 29.98 -20.87 -12.26
CA VAL A 383 29.25 -19.97 -13.15
C VAL A 383 30.08 -19.59 -14.38
N THR A 384 31.40 -19.39 -14.22
CA THR A 384 32.28 -18.92 -15.30
C THR A 384 32.50 -19.96 -16.39
N VAL A 385 32.45 -21.25 -16.06
CA VAL A 385 32.67 -22.36 -17.01
C VAL A 385 31.38 -22.96 -17.57
N SER A 386 30.23 -22.78 -16.89
CA SER A 386 28.97 -23.40 -17.30
C SER A 386 28.30 -22.64 -18.45
N SER A 387 27.80 -23.38 -19.44
CA SER A 387 27.02 -22.85 -20.57
C SER A 387 25.61 -22.39 -20.18
N ASN A 388 25.13 -22.72 -18.98
CA ASN A 388 23.82 -22.30 -18.51
C ASN A 388 23.76 -20.80 -18.19
N PHE A 389 24.90 -20.14 -17.96
CA PHE A 389 24.96 -18.73 -17.60
C PHE A 389 25.41 -17.87 -18.78
N SER A 390 24.68 -16.78 -19.02
CA SER A 390 25.02 -15.76 -20.00
C SER A 390 26.31 -15.02 -19.63
N MET A 391 26.92 -14.35 -20.61
CA MET A 391 28.10 -13.50 -20.36
C MET A 391 27.82 -12.39 -19.33
N LEU A 392 26.61 -11.82 -19.34
CA LEU A 392 26.21 -10.82 -18.36
C LEU A 392 26.16 -11.43 -16.95
N MET A 393 25.58 -12.62 -16.80
CA MET A 393 25.51 -13.30 -15.51
C MET A 393 26.88 -13.71 -14.97
N ARG A 394 27.82 -14.10 -15.83
CA ARG A 394 29.21 -14.36 -15.41
C ARG A 394 29.90 -13.10 -14.87
N LYS A 395 29.71 -11.96 -15.53
CA LYS A 395 30.22 -10.66 -15.05
C LYS A 395 29.57 -10.25 -13.73
N ARG A 396 28.25 -10.46 -13.60
CA ARG A 396 27.50 -10.19 -12.36
C ARG A 396 27.90 -11.14 -11.22
N ALA A 397 28.20 -12.40 -11.52
CA ALA A 397 28.68 -13.35 -10.52
C ALA A 397 30.03 -12.90 -9.92
N CYS A 398 30.96 -12.47 -10.79
CA CYS A 398 32.22 -11.87 -10.35
C CYS A 398 31.99 -10.64 -9.47
N GLN A 399 31.12 -9.72 -9.90
CA GLN A 399 30.74 -8.53 -9.13
C GLN A 399 30.26 -8.89 -7.71
N ILE A 400 29.34 -9.87 -7.61
CA ILE A 400 28.78 -10.31 -6.32
C ILE A 400 29.84 -10.99 -5.46
N ALA A 401 30.71 -11.83 -6.05
CA ALA A 401 31.80 -12.45 -5.32
C ALA A 401 32.75 -11.41 -4.69
N LEU A 402 33.10 -10.35 -5.44
CA LEU A 402 33.94 -9.26 -4.92
C LEU A 402 33.23 -8.48 -3.80
N LEU A 403 31.91 -8.26 -3.90
CA LEU A 403 31.13 -7.65 -2.82
C LEU A 403 31.09 -8.52 -1.56
N ILE A 404 31.01 -9.86 -1.70
CA ILE A 404 31.08 -10.80 -0.58
C ILE A 404 32.45 -10.72 0.11
N VAL A 405 33.55 -10.67 -0.66
CA VAL A 405 34.91 -10.51 -0.11
C VAL A 405 35.05 -9.17 0.60
N LEU A 406 34.63 -8.08 -0.05
CA LEU A 406 34.65 -6.72 0.50
C LEU A 406 33.88 -6.64 1.83
N ARG A 407 32.73 -7.29 1.93
CA ARG A 407 31.96 -7.33 3.17
C ARG A 407 32.77 -7.97 4.29
N GLY A 408 33.50 -9.06 4.04
CA GLY A 408 34.36 -9.71 5.03
C GLY A 408 35.40 -8.75 5.64
N TYR A 409 35.97 -7.84 4.84
CA TYR A 409 36.88 -6.79 5.34
C TYR A 409 36.16 -5.70 6.16
N LYS A 410 34.89 -5.42 5.85
CA LYS A 410 34.08 -4.41 6.53
C LYS A 410 33.33 -4.93 7.77
N MET A 411 33.40 -6.23 8.06
CA MET A 411 32.80 -6.82 9.26
C MET A 411 33.48 -6.32 10.54
N ASN A 412 32.77 -6.40 11.66
CA ASN A 412 33.31 -6.10 12.98
C ASN A 412 33.08 -7.27 13.96
N PRO A 413 34.12 -8.04 14.32
CA PRO A 413 35.51 -7.91 13.87
C PRO A 413 35.68 -8.29 12.38
N PRO A 414 36.74 -7.80 11.69
CA PRO A 414 37.01 -8.18 10.30
C PRO A 414 37.21 -9.69 10.15
N CYS A 415 36.53 -10.27 9.15
CA CYS A 415 36.62 -11.70 8.81
C CYS A 415 36.77 -11.86 7.28
N PRO A 416 37.90 -11.45 6.69
CA PRO A 416 38.12 -11.62 5.26
C PRO A 416 38.30 -13.11 4.87
N PRO A 417 37.82 -13.57 3.71
CA PRO A 417 38.02 -14.94 3.23
C PRO A 417 39.42 -15.14 2.62
N THR A 418 40.47 -14.98 3.44
CA THR A 418 41.88 -15.05 3.01
C THR A 418 42.25 -16.45 2.52
N GLU A 419 41.63 -17.49 3.07
CA GLU A 419 41.84 -18.88 2.63
C GLU A 419 41.37 -19.10 1.18
N CYS A 420 40.46 -18.26 0.69
CA CYS A 420 39.95 -18.29 -0.67
C CYS A 420 40.65 -17.29 -1.61
N ALA A 421 41.74 -16.64 -1.18
CA ALA A 421 42.42 -15.60 -1.98
C ALA A 421 42.87 -16.07 -3.37
N HIS A 422 43.26 -17.34 -3.47
CA HIS A 422 43.60 -17.97 -4.74
C HIS A 422 42.43 -18.01 -5.75
N MET A 423 41.18 -17.95 -5.27
CA MET A 423 39.97 -17.97 -6.10
C MET A 423 39.55 -16.56 -6.51
N TRP A 424 39.47 -15.62 -5.55
CA TRP A 424 38.96 -14.27 -5.81
C TRP A 424 40.03 -13.27 -6.27
N GLY A 425 41.31 -13.50 -5.96
CA GLY A 425 42.42 -12.63 -6.36
C GLY A 425 42.57 -12.48 -7.89
N PRO A 426 42.57 -13.56 -8.69
CA PRO A 426 42.63 -13.45 -10.14
C PRO A 426 41.46 -12.68 -10.73
N SER A 427 40.24 -12.89 -10.21
CA SER A 427 39.03 -12.18 -10.64
C SER A 427 39.08 -10.69 -10.31
N LEU A 428 39.60 -10.33 -9.14
CA LEU A 428 39.86 -8.93 -8.76
C LEU A 428 40.79 -8.25 -9.77
N VAL A 429 41.95 -8.86 -10.05
CA VAL A 429 42.92 -8.31 -11.01
C VAL A 429 42.33 -8.21 -12.42
N SER A 430 41.58 -9.21 -12.86
CA SER A 430 40.90 -9.21 -14.16
C SER A 430 39.90 -8.06 -14.27
N SER A 431 39.06 -7.85 -13.25
CA SER A 431 38.10 -6.74 -13.22
C SER A 431 38.78 -5.37 -13.14
N LEU A 432 39.91 -5.25 -12.45
CA LEU A 432 40.68 -4.00 -12.43
C LEU A 432 41.31 -3.68 -13.79
N LYS A 433 41.74 -4.70 -14.55
CA LYS A 433 42.38 -4.52 -15.87
C LYS A 433 41.38 -4.28 -17.01
N ASP A 434 40.16 -4.80 -16.89
CA ASP A 434 39.16 -4.67 -17.95
C ASP A 434 38.50 -3.27 -17.94
N LEU A 435 39.05 -2.36 -18.75
CA LEU A 435 38.55 -1.00 -18.93
C LEU A 435 37.20 -0.94 -19.68
N THR A 436 36.77 -2.04 -20.29
CA THR A 436 35.50 -2.13 -21.03
C THR A 436 34.32 -2.51 -20.14
N LEU A 437 34.57 -2.92 -18.89
CA LEU A 437 33.52 -3.16 -17.91
C LEU A 437 32.77 -1.87 -17.59
N HIS A 438 31.44 -1.97 -17.57
CA HIS A 438 30.60 -0.91 -17.04
C HIS A 438 30.99 -0.57 -15.60
N SER A 439 30.94 0.73 -15.25
CA SER A 439 31.38 1.24 -13.94
C SER A 439 30.79 0.47 -12.76
N SER A 440 29.50 0.18 -12.80
CA SER A 440 28.80 -0.57 -11.75
C SER A 440 29.36 -1.99 -11.51
N LEU A 441 29.86 -2.66 -12.55
CA LEU A 441 30.43 -4.01 -12.45
C LEU A 441 31.89 -3.96 -11.95
N ARG A 442 32.60 -2.89 -12.28
CA ARG A 442 34.01 -2.68 -11.93
C ARG A 442 34.19 -2.08 -10.53
N GLN A 443 33.23 -1.31 -10.05
CA GLN A 443 33.32 -0.59 -8.76
C GLN A 443 33.68 -1.50 -7.57
N PRO A 444 33.09 -2.71 -7.39
CA PRO A 444 33.46 -3.56 -6.26
C PRO A 444 34.92 -3.99 -6.24
N ALA A 445 35.55 -4.10 -7.41
CA ALA A 445 36.97 -4.40 -7.53
C ALA A 445 37.83 -3.22 -7.02
N LEU A 446 37.45 -1.99 -7.38
CA LEU A 446 38.11 -0.76 -6.93
C LEU A 446 37.95 -0.56 -5.41
N ASP A 447 36.72 -0.73 -4.91
CA ASP A 447 36.43 -0.59 -3.48
C ASP A 447 37.19 -1.65 -2.66
N LEU A 448 37.28 -2.88 -3.17
CA LEU A 448 38.01 -3.96 -2.52
C LEU A 448 39.51 -3.70 -2.47
N ILE A 449 40.13 -3.34 -3.59
CA ILE A 449 41.58 -3.08 -3.58
C ILE A 449 41.93 -1.87 -2.72
N GLN A 450 41.09 -0.83 -2.73
CA GLN A 450 41.26 0.32 -1.86
C GLN A 450 41.15 -0.09 -0.38
N THR A 451 40.16 -0.91 -0.03
CA THR A 451 40.00 -1.41 1.34
C THR A 451 41.21 -2.24 1.76
N ILE A 452 41.72 -3.13 0.90
CA ILE A 452 42.88 -3.98 1.21
C ILE A 452 44.19 -3.19 1.35
N ILE A 453 44.38 -2.13 0.56
CA ILE A 453 45.61 -1.31 0.60
C ILE A 453 45.61 -0.33 1.79
N VAL A 454 44.42 0.15 2.19
CA VAL A 454 44.26 1.15 3.26
C VAL A 454 44.12 0.49 4.64
N SER A 455 43.58 -0.73 4.73
CA SER A 455 43.50 -1.52 5.96
C SER A 455 44.82 -2.23 6.24
#